data_AF-A0A7S2GF52-F1
#
_entry.id   AF-A0A7S2GF52-F1
#
_cell.length_a   1.000
_cell.length_b   1.000
_cell.length_c   1.000
_cell.angle_alpha   90.00
_cell.angle_beta   90.00
_cell.angle_gamma   90.00
#
_symmetry.space_group_name_H-M   'P 1'
#
loop_
_entity.id
_entity.type
_entity.pdbx_description
1 polymer ?
#
loop_
_entity_poly.entity_id
_entity_poly.type
_entity_poly.pdbx_seq_one_letter_code
_entity_poly.pdbx_strand_id
1 'polypeptide(L)'
;TEGDMAEMKEALAAKGYDLVNPGDGDGSDSDDGGIPGRIQSLEPAVAREKGNKAFKEGKYDKAIRKWQGGLKSILSSLCAGPQALGDQSLSELDLTLNLNIAMAYMKKGDFEAAERCVEKALARRDALPPHQITKALYRKASAQRSMHRLEECLATLKDLLEVETGHAAALQMKQEVERDWGRQVRDQKKNFKKLFSKMGDEDKELQQRQRAERTEARRRA
;
A
#
# COMPACT_ATOMS: atom_id res chain seq x y z
N THR A 1 -32.43 29.92 -39.99
CA THR A 1 -31.54 31.10 -39.89
C THR A 1 -30.87 31.10 -38.53
N GLU A 2 -29.85 31.93 -38.26
CA GLU A 2 -29.20 31.98 -36.93
C GLU A 2 -30.20 32.26 -35.78
N GLY A 3 -31.35 32.89 -36.08
CA GLY A 3 -32.45 33.12 -35.14
C GLY A 3 -33.15 31.83 -34.67
N ASP A 4 -33.42 30.88 -35.58
CA ASP A 4 -34.15 29.64 -35.24
C ASP A 4 -33.32 28.72 -34.30
N MET A 5 -31.99 28.77 -34.43
CA MET A 5 -31.06 28.05 -33.56
C MET A 5 -30.94 28.67 -32.16
N ALA A 6 -31.19 29.97 -32.03
CA ALA A 6 -31.18 30.67 -30.75
C ALA A 6 -32.44 30.37 -29.94
N GLU A 7 -33.61 30.41 -30.58
CA GLU A 7 -34.89 30.03 -29.96
C GLU A 7 -34.90 28.57 -29.49
N MET A 8 -34.32 27.66 -30.30
CA MET A 8 -34.22 26.24 -29.92
C MET A 8 -33.31 26.04 -28.69
N LYS A 9 -32.19 26.78 -28.60
CA LYS A 9 -31.27 26.72 -27.44
C LYS A 9 -31.94 27.25 -26.16
N GLU A 10 -32.68 28.35 -26.26
CA GLU A 10 -33.38 28.94 -25.12
C GLU A 10 -34.51 28.03 -24.63
N ALA A 11 -35.27 27.42 -25.55
CA ALA A 11 -36.31 26.45 -25.21
C ALA A 11 -35.79 25.16 -24.55
N LEU A 12 -34.56 24.73 -24.89
CA LEU A 12 -33.89 23.58 -24.28
C LEU A 12 -33.33 23.91 -22.89
N ALA A 13 -32.75 25.11 -22.73
CA ALA A 13 -32.27 25.59 -21.43
C ALA A 13 -33.41 25.77 -20.42
N ALA A 14 -34.58 26.28 -20.85
CA ALA A 14 -35.77 26.42 -20.00
C ALA A 14 -36.34 25.08 -19.52
N LYS A 15 -36.02 23.97 -20.22
CA LYS A 15 -36.39 22.60 -19.84
C LYS A 15 -35.29 21.89 -19.03
N GLY A 16 -34.23 22.60 -18.64
CA GLY A 16 -33.12 22.06 -17.85
C GLY A 16 -32.11 21.24 -18.65
N TYR A 17 -32.15 21.30 -19.98
CA TYR A 17 -31.12 20.70 -20.83
C TYR A 17 -30.04 21.74 -21.14
N ASP A 18 -28.98 21.74 -20.34
CA ASP A 18 -27.82 22.59 -20.57
C ASP A 18 -26.95 21.95 -21.67
N LEU A 19 -27.01 22.53 -22.88
CA LEU A 19 -26.20 22.07 -24.01
C LEU A 19 -24.75 22.52 -23.78
N VAL A 20 -23.92 21.58 -23.33
CA VAL A 20 -22.47 21.77 -23.13
C VAL A 20 -21.85 22.38 -24.39
N ASN A 21 -21.26 23.56 -24.25
CA ASN A 21 -20.50 24.20 -25.32
C ASN A 21 -19.37 23.25 -25.77
N PRO A 22 -19.20 22.98 -27.08
CA PRO A 22 -18.16 22.08 -27.58
C PRO A 22 -16.71 22.62 -27.44
N GLY A 23 -16.50 23.66 -26.61
CA GLY A 23 -15.21 24.31 -26.39
C GLY A 23 -14.55 24.00 -25.04
N ASP A 24 -15.27 23.45 -24.06
CA ASP A 24 -14.75 23.18 -22.71
C ASP A 24 -14.72 21.66 -22.40
N GLY A 25 -14.43 20.88 -23.44
CA GLY A 25 -14.04 19.48 -23.26
C GLY A 25 -12.63 19.42 -22.71
N ASP A 26 -12.51 19.26 -21.39
CA ASP A 26 -11.38 18.54 -20.79
C ASP A 26 -11.09 17.35 -21.71
N GLY A 27 -9.84 17.22 -22.13
CA GLY A 27 -9.37 16.16 -23.01
C GLY A 27 -9.62 14.82 -22.33
N SER A 28 -10.84 14.32 -22.50
CA SER A 28 -11.27 12.99 -22.12
C SER A 28 -10.46 12.05 -22.98
N ASP A 29 -9.31 11.69 -22.41
CA ASP A 29 -8.44 10.59 -22.77
C ASP A 29 -9.30 9.33 -22.73
N SER A 30 -10.09 9.16 -23.79
CA SER A 30 -11.11 8.12 -24.03
C SER A 30 -10.44 6.79 -24.36
N ASP A 31 -9.41 6.48 -23.59
CA ASP A 31 -8.73 5.19 -23.54
C ASP A 31 -9.54 4.16 -22.73
N ASP A 32 -10.70 4.55 -22.17
CA ASP A 32 -11.58 3.69 -21.38
C ASP A 32 -12.72 3.07 -22.22
N GLY A 33 -12.38 2.58 -23.42
CA GLY A 33 -13.29 1.76 -24.25
C GLY A 33 -13.55 0.35 -23.71
N GLY A 34 -13.41 0.13 -22.39
CA GLY A 34 -13.52 -1.17 -21.73
C GLY A 34 -14.72 -1.27 -20.79
N ILE A 35 -15.10 -2.50 -20.44
CA ILE A 35 -16.11 -2.74 -19.39
C ILE A 35 -15.61 -2.08 -18.08
N PRO A 36 -16.40 -1.20 -17.43
CA PRO A 36 -16.01 -0.54 -16.19
C PRO A 36 -15.48 -1.53 -15.16
N GLY A 37 -14.28 -1.27 -14.64
CA GLY A 37 -13.63 -2.11 -13.63
C GLY A 37 -12.72 -3.23 -14.19
N ARG A 38 -12.78 -3.58 -15.48
CA ARG A 38 -11.86 -4.56 -16.07
C ARG A 38 -10.48 -3.97 -16.32
N ILE A 39 -9.44 -4.60 -15.77
CA ILE A 39 -8.04 -4.25 -16.07
C ILE A 39 -7.70 -4.73 -17.49
N GLN A 40 -7.50 -3.77 -18.39
CA GLN A 40 -7.02 -4.01 -19.75
C GLN A 40 -5.56 -4.50 -19.70
N SER A 41 -5.24 -5.53 -20.49
CA SER A 41 -3.83 -5.93 -20.66
C SER A 41 -3.12 -4.87 -21.49
N LEU A 42 -1.93 -4.47 -21.08
CA LEU A 42 -1.12 -3.47 -21.78
C LEU A 42 0.29 -4.00 -21.95
N GLU A 43 0.92 -3.63 -23.05
CA GLU A 43 2.34 -3.91 -23.21
C GLU A 43 3.13 -3.31 -22.03
N PRO A 44 4.01 -4.07 -21.35
CA PRO A 44 4.61 -3.65 -20.10
C PRO A 44 5.35 -2.30 -20.15
N ALA A 45 6.01 -1.99 -21.26
CA ALA A 45 6.68 -0.70 -21.47
C ALA A 45 5.67 0.47 -21.59
N VAL A 46 4.58 0.25 -22.32
CA VAL A 46 3.48 1.23 -22.49
C VAL A 46 2.75 1.44 -21.17
N ALA A 47 2.49 0.36 -20.44
CA ALA A 47 1.91 0.40 -19.10
C ALA A 47 2.77 1.26 -18.15
N ARG A 48 4.10 1.07 -18.18
CA ARG A 48 5.05 1.87 -17.39
C ARG A 48 4.94 3.35 -17.71
N GLU A 49 4.94 3.72 -18.99
CA GLU A 49 4.86 5.11 -19.44
C GLU A 49 3.52 5.77 -19.08
N LYS A 50 2.40 5.15 -19.46
CA LYS A 50 1.04 5.66 -19.15
C LYS A 50 0.82 5.79 -17.64
N GLY A 51 1.27 4.81 -16.86
CA GLY A 51 1.18 4.86 -15.41
C GLY A 51 2.06 5.96 -14.81
N ASN A 52 3.28 6.15 -15.30
CA ASN A 52 4.16 7.24 -14.85
C ASN A 52 3.56 8.62 -15.17
N LYS A 53 2.93 8.79 -16.33
CA LYS A 53 2.23 10.03 -16.68
C LYS A 53 1.09 10.31 -15.69
N ALA A 54 0.19 9.35 -15.48
CA ALA A 54 -0.90 9.48 -14.53
C ALA A 54 -0.43 9.72 -13.09
N PHE A 55 0.67 9.09 -12.68
CA PHE A 55 1.26 9.28 -11.36
C PHE A 55 1.78 10.71 -11.16
N LYS A 56 2.44 11.28 -12.17
CA LYS A 56 2.92 12.68 -12.14
C LYS A 56 1.76 13.68 -12.04
N GLU A 57 0.61 13.35 -12.62
CA GLU A 57 -0.64 14.13 -12.50
C GLU A 57 -1.36 13.92 -11.16
N GLY A 58 -0.82 13.13 -10.22
CA GLY A 58 -1.46 12.82 -8.93
C GLY A 58 -2.63 11.84 -9.03
N LYS A 59 -2.91 11.30 -10.22
CA LYS A 59 -4.01 10.34 -10.48
C LYS A 59 -3.56 8.92 -10.12
N TYR A 60 -3.33 8.66 -8.83
CA TYR A 60 -2.73 7.42 -8.34
C TYR A 60 -3.52 6.16 -8.73
N ASP A 61 -4.86 6.18 -8.66
CA ASP A 61 -5.69 5.04 -9.07
C ASP A 61 -5.60 4.74 -10.57
N LYS A 62 -5.56 5.77 -11.41
CA LYS A 62 -5.34 5.61 -12.86
C LYS A 62 -3.95 5.02 -13.13
N ALA A 63 -2.93 5.50 -12.41
CA ALA A 63 -1.56 4.98 -12.52
C ALA A 63 -1.48 3.48 -12.15
N ILE A 64 -2.07 3.09 -11.02
CA ILE A 64 -2.12 1.70 -10.55
C ILE A 64 -2.79 0.82 -11.60
N ARG A 65 -3.95 1.22 -12.15
CA ARG A 65 -4.65 0.43 -13.18
C ARG A 65 -3.79 0.22 -14.43
N LYS A 66 -3.07 1.25 -14.90
CA LYS A 66 -2.20 1.12 -16.08
C LYS A 66 -1.04 0.18 -15.80
N TRP A 67 -0.36 0.28 -14.66
CA TRP A 67 0.73 -0.64 -14.30
C TRP A 67 0.24 -2.07 -14.07
N GLN A 68 -0.94 -2.28 -13.47
CA GLN A 68 -1.55 -3.61 -13.34
C GLN A 68 -1.85 -4.24 -14.70
N GLY A 69 -2.23 -3.44 -15.71
CA GLY A 69 -2.38 -3.91 -17.08
C GLY A 69 -1.08 -4.45 -17.67
N GLY A 70 0.05 -3.81 -17.37
CA GLY A 70 1.39 -4.30 -17.72
C GLY A 70 1.75 -5.60 -17.01
N LEU A 71 1.52 -5.68 -15.69
CA LEU A 71 1.76 -6.89 -14.91
C LEU A 71 0.92 -8.08 -15.40
N LYS A 72 -0.31 -7.84 -15.87
CA LYS A 72 -1.15 -8.87 -16.47
C LYS A 72 -0.53 -9.45 -17.74
N SER A 73 0.05 -8.60 -18.59
CA SER A 73 0.78 -9.05 -19.78
C SER A 73 2.01 -9.88 -19.39
N ILE A 74 2.81 -9.38 -18.44
CA ILE A 74 3.99 -10.13 -17.91
C ILE A 74 3.57 -11.49 -17.38
N LEU A 75 2.53 -11.56 -16.55
CA LEU A 75 2.04 -12.83 -16.01
C LEU A 75 1.66 -13.81 -17.12
N SER A 76 0.98 -13.33 -18.16
CA SER A 76 0.64 -14.14 -19.33
C SER A 76 1.89 -14.67 -20.03
N SER A 77 2.94 -13.86 -20.17
CA SER A 77 4.21 -14.27 -20.76
C SER A 77 4.94 -15.29 -19.90
N LEU A 78 4.95 -15.13 -18.57
CA LEU A 78 5.58 -16.07 -17.64
C LEU A 78 4.89 -17.45 -17.64
N CYS A 79 3.59 -17.49 -17.90
CA CYS A 79 2.86 -18.75 -18.04
C CYS A 79 3.15 -19.51 -19.36
N ALA A 80 3.93 -18.93 -20.29
CA ALA A 80 4.24 -19.54 -21.58
C ALA A 80 5.29 -20.67 -21.49
N GLY A 81 5.98 -20.84 -20.35
CA GLY A 81 6.88 -21.97 -20.09
C GLY A 81 8.12 -21.62 -19.24
N PRO A 82 8.97 -22.63 -18.90
CA PRO A 82 10.12 -22.44 -18.02
C PRO A 82 11.16 -21.42 -18.52
N GLN A 83 11.32 -21.30 -19.84
CA GLN A 83 12.24 -20.34 -20.45
C GLN A 83 11.85 -18.89 -20.16
N ALA A 84 10.55 -18.58 -20.12
CA ALA A 84 10.07 -17.23 -19.80
C ALA A 84 10.33 -16.87 -18.34
N LEU A 85 10.41 -17.86 -17.45
CA LEU A 85 10.66 -17.66 -16.02
C LEU A 85 12.11 -17.21 -15.74
N GLY A 86 13.05 -17.57 -16.62
CA GLY A 86 14.45 -17.17 -16.56
C GLY A 86 14.75 -15.82 -17.25
N ASP A 87 13.75 -15.16 -17.83
CA ASP A 87 13.95 -13.87 -18.49
C ASP A 87 14.16 -12.76 -17.45
N GLN A 88 15.40 -12.29 -17.38
CA GLN A 88 15.79 -11.19 -16.50
C GLN A 88 15.08 -9.89 -16.86
N SER A 89 14.85 -9.59 -18.14
CA SER A 89 14.18 -8.37 -18.58
C SER A 89 12.74 -8.31 -18.09
N LEU A 90 12.02 -9.44 -18.18
CA LEU A 90 10.66 -9.56 -17.65
C LEU A 90 10.64 -9.42 -16.12
N SER A 91 11.63 -9.97 -15.42
CA SER A 91 11.75 -9.85 -13.96
C SER A 91 12.04 -8.43 -13.50
N GLU A 92 12.94 -7.70 -14.18
CA GLU A 92 13.23 -6.30 -13.87
C GLU A 92 12.02 -5.38 -14.15
N LEU A 93 11.24 -5.67 -15.20
CA LEU A 93 10.06 -4.90 -15.53
C LEU A 93 8.90 -5.16 -14.57
N ASP A 94 8.68 -6.42 -14.19
CA ASP A 94 7.75 -6.82 -13.13
C ASP A 94 8.06 -6.09 -11.83
N LEU A 95 9.34 -6.11 -11.41
CA LEU A 95 9.80 -5.37 -10.25
C LEU A 95 9.48 -3.90 -10.38
N THR A 96 9.86 -3.28 -11.49
CA THR A 96 9.66 -1.85 -11.74
C THR A 96 8.17 -1.46 -11.60
N LEU A 97 7.28 -2.23 -12.22
CA LEU A 97 5.84 -1.99 -12.16
C LEU A 97 5.29 -2.18 -10.74
N ASN A 98 5.64 -3.27 -10.06
CA ASN A 98 5.22 -3.51 -8.68
C ASN A 98 5.71 -2.42 -7.72
N LEU A 99 6.97 -1.99 -7.85
CA LEU A 99 7.54 -0.93 -7.03
C LEU A 99 6.86 0.42 -7.29
N ASN A 100 6.44 0.70 -8.52
CA ASN A 100 5.68 1.91 -8.84
C ASN A 100 4.27 1.88 -8.26
N ILE A 101 3.58 0.73 -8.35
CA ILE A 101 2.28 0.52 -7.70
C ILE A 101 2.41 0.71 -6.18
N ALA A 102 3.45 0.15 -5.57
CA ALA A 102 3.71 0.33 -4.14
C ALA A 102 3.86 1.81 -3.78
N MET A 103 4.60 2.60 -4.56
CA MET A 103 4.69 4.05 -4.33
C MET A 103 3.34 4.76 -4.42
N ALA A 104 2.50 4.38 -5.38
CA ALA A 104 1.16 4.97 -5.49
C ALA A 104 0.28 4.62 -4.28
N TYR A 105 0.33 3.38 -3.79
CA TYR A 105 -0.36 3.01 -2.55
C TYR A 105 0.18 3.76 -1.32
N MET A 106 1.49 3.93 -1.20
CA MET A 106 2.08 4.76 -0.14
C MET A 106 1.60 6.22 -0.21
N LYS A 107 1.47 6.79 -1.42
CA LYS A 107 0.91 8.14 -1.61
C LYS A 107 -0.56 8.24 -1.22
N LYS A 108 -1.30 7.14 -1.27
CA LYS A 108 -2.69 7.03 -0.79
C LYS A 108 -2.79 6.71 0.71
N GLY A 109 -1.68 6.42 1.39
CA GLY A 109 -1.67 5.97 2.79
C GLY A 109 -2.01 4.49 3.00
N ASP A 110 -2.16 3.71 1.92
CA ASP A 110 -2.41 2.26 2.00
C ASP A 110 -1.08 1.50 2.02
N PHE A 111 -0.43 1.51 3.19
CA PHE A 111 0.88 0.89 3.36
C PHE A 111 0.86 -0.64 3.27
N GLU A 112 -0.27 -1.27 3.57
CA GLU A 112 -0.43 -2.71 3.50
C GLU A 112 -0.50 -3.19 2.04
N ALA A 113 -1.26 -2.49 1.20
CA ALA A 113 -1.24 -2.75 -0.24
C ALA A 113 0.14 -2.49 -0.86
N ALA A 114 0.83 -1.44 -0.39
CA ALA A 114 2.19 -1.15 -0.83
C ALA A 114 3.15 -2.30 -0.51
N GLU A 115 3.15 -2.79 0.74
CA GLU A 115 3.98 -3.92 1.17
C GLU A 115 3.72 -5.17 0.31
N ARG A 116 2.45 -5.56 0.13
CA ARG A 116 2.08 -6.71 -0.71
C ARG A 116 2.61 -6.60 -2.15
N CYS A 117 2.61 -5.41 -2.72
CA CYS A 117 3.18 -5.18 -4.06
C CYS A 117 4.69 -5.40 -4.07
N VAL A 118 5.41 -4.91 -3.06
CA VAL A 118 6.86 -5.13 -2.95
C VAL A 118 7.20 -6.60 -2.74
N GLU A 119 6.42 -7.32 -1.93
CA GLU A 119 6.64 -8.77 -1.71
C GLU A 119 6.47 -9.59 -2.98
N LYS A 120 5.44 -9.28 -3.79
CA LYS A 120 5.27 -9.90 -5.11
C LYS A 120 6.48 -9.65 -6.01
N ALA A 121 7.03 -8.45 -5.96
CA ALA A 121 8.21 -8.07 -6.72
C ALA A 121 9.46 -8.86 -6.28
N LEU A 122 9.59 -9.11 -4.99
CA LEU A 122 10.70 -9.86 -4.39
C LEU A 122 10.53 -11.39 -4.51
N ALA A 123 9.39 -11.90 -4.96
CA ALA A 123 9.18 -13.34 -5.15
C ALA A 123 10.16 -13.97 -6.17
N ARG A 124 10.74 -13.17 -7.07
CA ARG A 124 11.78 -13.57 -8.02
C ARG A 124 13.14 -12.91 -7.72
N ARG A 125 13.44 -12.70 -6.43
CA ARG A 125 14.68 -12.06 -5.95
C ARG A 125 15.94 -12.59 -6.63
N ASP A 126 16.03 -13.89 -6.87
CA ASP A 126 17.23 -14.55 -7.43
C ASP A 126 17.54 -14.11 -8.87
N ALA A 127 16.55 -13.62 -9.62
CA ALA A 127 16.71 -13.12 -10.97
C ALA A 127 16.98 -11.60 -11.03
N LEU A 128 17.11 -10.93 -9.88
CA LEU A 128 17.24 -9.47 -9.80
C LEU A 128 18.67 -9.06 -9.43
N PRO A 129 19.17 -7.95 -9.98
CA PRO A 129 20.46 -7.41 -9.57
C PRO A 129 20.41 -6.83 -8.15
N PRO A 130 21.50 -6.87 -7.36
CA PRO A 130 21.52 -6.46 -5.96
C PRO A 130 20.94 -5.06 -5.67
N HIS A 131 21.27 -4.06 -6.50
CA HIS A 131 20.79 -2.68 -6.33
C HIS A 131 19.26 -2.53 -6.48
N GLN A 132 18.62 -3.46 -7.20
CA GLN A 132 17.16 -3.50 -7.34
C GLN A 132 16.51 -4.16 -6.13
N ILE A 133 17.14 -5.20 -5.58
CA ILE A 133 16.71 -5.86 -4.34
C ILE A 133 16.75 -4.86 -3.19
N THR A 134 17.84 -4.09 -3.02
CA THR A 134 17.96 -3.11 -1.94
C THR A 134 16.93 -2.00 -2.05
N LYS A 135 16.67 -1.51 -3.26
CA LYS A 135 15.60 -0.52 -3.53
C LYS A 135 14.21 -1.04 -3.15
N ALA A 136 13.92 -2.31 -3.45
CA ALA A 136 12.66 -2.95 -3.08
C ALA A 136 12.53 -3.11 -1.56
N LEU A 137 13.55 -3.70 -0.91
CA LEU A 137 13.59 -3.88 0.54
C LEU A 137 13.46 -2.54 1.29
N TYR A 138 14.09 -1.47 0.79
CA TYR A 138 13.98 -0.15 1.39
C TYR A 138 12.54 0.39 1.35
N ARG A 139 11.82 0.17 0.25
CA ARG A 139 10.39 0.54 0.15
C ARG A 139 9.53 -0.31 1.08
N LYS A 140 9.80 -1.61 1.21
CA LYS A 140 9.11 -2.49 2.18
C LYS A 140 9.32 -1.99 3.61
N ALA A 141 10.57 -1.73 4.00
CA ALA A 141 10.90 -1.19 5.32
C ALA A 141 10.19 0.15 5.59
N SER A 142 10.13 1.02 4.59
CA SER A 142 9.42 2.32 4.68
C SER A 142 7.91 2.15 4.92
N ALA A 143 7.27 1.19 4.23
CA ALA A 143 5.87 0.87 4.43
C ALA A 143 5.62 0.28 5.84
N GLN A 144 6.42 -0.70 6.26
CA GLN A 144 6.33 -1.32 7.59
C GLN A 144 6.53 -0.30 8.71
N ARG A 145 7.50 0.61 8.56
CA ARG A 145 7.72 1.72 9.49
C ARG A 145 6.49 2.62 9.61
N SER A 146 5.85 2.94 8.49
CA SER A 146 4.63 3.75 8.45
C SER A 146 3.45 3.08 9.13
N MET A 147 3.44 1.74 9.19
CA MET A 147 2.45 0.93 9.92
C MET A 147 2.83 0.68 11.39
N HIS A 148 3.93 1.26 11.90
CA HIS A 148 4.49 0.98 13.22
C HIS A 148 4.81 -0.50 13.48
N ARG A 149 5.04 -1.30 12.42
CA ARG A 149 5.52 -2.69 12.49
C ARG A 149 7.04 -2.70 12.62
N LEU A 150 7.55 -2.20 13.75
CA LEU A 150 8.97 -1.89 13.92
C LEU A 150 9.86 -3.13 13.90
N GLU A 151 9.41 -4.24 14.49
CA GLU A 151 10.15 -5.51 14.48
C GLU A 151 10.35 -6.05 13.06
N GLU A 152 9.27 -6.08 12.26
CA GLU A 152 9.31 -6.49 10.85
C GLU A 152 10.18 -5.54 10.01
N CYS A 153 10.10 -4.23 10.30
CA CYS A 153 10.95 -3.22 9.67
C CYS A 153 12.44 -3.48 9.92
N LEU A 154 12.82 -3.82 11.16
CA LEU A 154 14.22 -4.17 11.48
C LEU A 154 14.69 -5.43 10.77
N ALA A 155 13.83 -6.45 10.67
CA ALA A 155 14.14 -7.66 9.91
C ALA A 155 14.39 -7.36 8.43
N THR A 156 13.52 -6.54 7.81
CA THR A 156 13.67 -6.11 6.41
C THR A 156 14.94 -5.26 6.21
N LEU A 157 15.26 -4.36 7.14
CA LEU A 157 16.48 -3.54 7.07
C LEU A 157 17.75 -4.38 7.25
N LYS A 158 17.69 -5.44 8.06
CA LYS A 158 18.79 -6.40 8.19
C LYS A 158 19.03 -7.12 6.86
N ASP A 159 17.97 -7.65 6.23
CA ASP A 159 18.07 -8.30 4.91
C ASP A 159 18.63 -7.34 3.85
N LEU A 160 18.21 -6.07 3.87
CA LEU A 160 18.77 -5.05 2.97
C LEU A 160 20.28 -4.89 3.17
N LEU A 161 20.73 -4.78 4.42
CA LEU A 161 22.14 -4.59 4.74
C LEU A 161 23.00 -5.84 4.51
N GLU A 162 22.39 -7.03 4.43
CA GLU A 162 23.07 -8.25 3.98
C GLU A 162 23.37 -8.21 2.47
N VAL A 163 22.50 -7.55 1.68
CA VAL A 163 22.73 -7.33 0.24
C VAL A 163 23.70 -6.18 -0.01
N GLU A 164 23.54 -5.07 0.72
CA GLU A 164 24.38 -3.87 0.57
C GLU A 164 24.68 -3.25 1.94
N THR A 165 25.82 -3.64 2.50
CA THR A 165 26.26 -3.24 3.85
C THR A 165 26.43 -1.74 4.04
N GLY A 166 26.76 -1.01 2.96
CA GLY A 166 27.04 0.43 2.97
C GLY A 166 25.83 1.33 2.70
N HIS A 167 24.61 0.80 2.63
CA HIS A 167 23.43 1.58 2.24
C HIS A 167 23.05 2.62 3.31
N ALA A 168 23.53 3.86 3.16
CA ALA A 168 23.47 4.92 4.16
C ALA A 168 22.05 5.20 4.68
N ALA A 169 21.05 5.27 3.79
CA ALA A 169 19.67 5.54 4.19
C ALA A 169 19.04 4.40 5.00
N ALA A 170 19.52 3.15 4.79
CA ALA A 170 19.04 1.99 5.54
C ALA A 170 19.68 1.93 6.93
N LEU A 171 20.98 2.27 7.05
CA LEU A 171 21.66 2.41 8.34
C LEU A 171 20.99 3.49 9.20
N GLN A 172 20.70 4.65 8.63
CA GLN A 172 19.99 5.72 9.33
C GLN A 172 18.59 5.27 9.78
N MET A 173 17.80 4.69 8.87
CA MET A 173 16.46 4.20 9.20
C MET A 173 16.51 3.13 10.29
N LYS A 174 17.48 2.21 10.24
CA LYS A 174 17.66 1.16 11.25
C LYS A 174 17.90 1.76 12.63
N GLN A 175 18.80 2.74 12.74
CA GLN A 175 19.08 3.40 14.02
C GLN A 175 17.83 4.09 14.60
N GLU A 176 17.05 4.77 13.76
CA GLU A 176 15.79 5.42 14.17
C GLU A 176 14.76 4.37 14.65
N VAL A 177 14.57 3.30 13.89
CA VAL A 177 13.61 2.24 14.20
C VAL A 177 14.03 1.44 15.45
N GLU A 178 15.31 1.16 15.66
CA GLU A 178 15.81 0.49 16.87
C GLU A 178 15.52 1.31 18.13
N ARG A 179 15.69 2.63 18.05
CA ARG A 179 15.36 3.54 19.16
C ARG A 179 13.87 3.51 19.48
N ASP A 180 13.03 3.59 18.46
CA ASP A 180 11.58 3.61 18.60
C ASP A 180 11.05 2.25 19.08
N TRP A 181 11.60 1.14 18.58
CA TRP A 181 11.30 -0.21 19.03
C TRP A 181 11.68 -0.42 20.49
N GLY A 182 12.88 0.01 20.88
CA GLY A 182 13.33 -0.07 22.27
C GLY A 182 12.41 0.71 23.22
N ARG A 183 11.86 1.85 22.78
CA ARG A 183 10.84 2.59 23.53
C ARG A 183 9.54 1.79 23.62
N GLN A 184 9.03 1.28 22.51
CA GLN A 184 7.80 0.50 22.45
C GLN A 184 7.86 -0.72 23.38
N VAL A 185 8.95 -1.49 23.36
CA VAL A 185 9.14 -2.65 24.23
C VAL A 185 9.17 -2.27 25.71
N ARG A 186 9.87 -1.18 26.08
CA ARG A 186 9.91 -0.69 27.47
C ARG A 186 8.52 -0.27 27.95
N ASP A 187 7.79 0.48 27.12
CA ASP A 187 6.47 0.97 27.45
C ASP A 187 5.46 -0.17 27.54
N GLN A 188 5.52 -1.15 26.63
CA GLN A 188 4.73 -2.38 26.70
C GLN A 188 4.99 -3.15 28.00
N LYS A 189 6.26 -3.38 28.37
CA LYS A 189 6.61 -4.05 29.64
C LYS A 189 6.09 -3.30 30.85
N LYS A 190 6.22 -1.96 30.88
CA LYS A 190 5.73 -1.11 31.97
C LYS A 190 4.21 -1.16 32.07
N ASN A 191 3.50 -1.07 30.95
CA ASN A 191 2.04 -1.11 30.91
C ASN A 191 1.52 -2.49 31.30
N PHE A 192 2.14 -3.56 30.82
CA PHE A 192 1.82 -4.93 31.21
C PHE A 192 2.01 -5.12 32.71
N LYS A 193 3.16 -4.74 33.27
CA LYS A 193 3.39 -4.82 34.73
C LYS A 193 2.30 -4.10 35.53
N LYS A 194 1.91 -2.88 35.11
CA LYS A 194 0.82 -2.13 35.76
C LYS A 194 -0.53 -2.83 35.66
N LEU A 195 -0.86 -3.39 34.49
CA LEU A 195 -2.10 -4.13 34.27
C LEU A 195 -2.19 -5.37 35.18
N PHE A 196 -1.09 -6.13 35.29
CA PHE A 196 -1.03 -7.33 36.15
C PHE A 196 -1.16 -6.98 37.63
N SER A 197 -0.52 -5.91 38.10
CA SER A 197 -0.69 -5.45 39.48
C SER A 197 -2.14 -5.07 39.76
N LYS A 198 -2.77 -4.29 38.87
CA LYS A 198 -4.16 -3.86 39.03
C LYS A 198 -5.13 -5.04 39.08
N MET A 199 -4.98 -6.01 38.18
CA MET A 199 -5.82 -7.21 38.15
C MET A 199 -5.67 -8.05 39.43
N GLY A 200 -4.45 -8.15 39.96
CA GLY A 200 -4.21 -8.85 41.23
C GLY A 200 -4.82 -8.14 42.43
N ASP A 201 -4.87 -6.81 42.44
CA ASP A 201 -5.53 -6.04 43.49
C ASP A 201 -7.07 -6.14 43.39
N GLU A 202 -7.62 -6.09 42.18
CA GLU A 202 -9.06 -6.31 41.92
C GLU A 202 -9.51 -7.72 42.37
N ASP A 203 -8.70 -8.76 42.14
CA ASP A 203 -9.01 -10.13 42.58
C ASP A 203 -8.98 -10.26 44.12
N LYS A 204 -8.02 -9.62 44.79
CA LYS A 204 -7.99 -9.57 46.26
C LYS A 204 -9.21 -8.86 46.82
N GLU A 205 -9.61 -7.73 46.25
CA GLU A 205 -10.80 -7.00 46.67
C GLU A 205 -12.06 -7.84 46.48
N LEU A 206 -12.20 -8.54 45.36
CA LEU A 206 -13.33 -9.44 45.09
C LEU A 206 -13.39 -10.58 46.12
N GLN A 207 -12.24 -11.22 46.39
CA GLN A 207 -12.16 -12.29 47.39
C GLN A 207 -12.52 -11.77 48.79
N GLN A 208 -12.11 -10.55 49.15
CA GLN A 208 -12.48 -9.92 50.42
C GLN A 208 -13.97 -9.66 50.51
N ARG A 209 -14.60 -9.12 49.46
CA ARG A 209 -16.05 -8.89 49.39
C ARG A 209 -16.83 -10.18 49.56
N GLN A 210 -16.47 -11.22 48.80
CA GLN A 210 -17.12 -12.54 48.90
C GLN A 210 -16.96 -13.16 50.30
N ARG A 211 -15.81 -12.98 50.96
CA ARG A 211 -15.59 -13.44 52.34
C ARG A 211 -16.44 -12.65 53.35
N ALA A 212 -16.56 -11.34 53.18
CA ALA A 212 -17.38 -10.50 54.03
C ALA A 212 -18.86 -10.89 53.93
N GLU A 213 -19.38 -11.04 52.70
CA GLU A 213 -20.76 -11.48 52.45
C GLU A 213 -21.06 -12.86 53.06
N ARG A 214 -20.14 -13.84 52.92
CA ARG A 214 -20.30 -15.16 53.54
C ARG A 214 -20.31 -15.10 55.06
N THR A 215 -19.46 -14.26 55.65
CA THR A 215 -19.41 -14.06 57.10
C THR A 215 -20.71 -13.43 57.61
N GLU A 216 -21.23 -12.44 56.90
CA GLU A 216 -22.47 -11.76 57.26
C GLU A 216 -23.69 -12.68 57.10
N ALA A 217 -23.77 -13.44 56.01
CA ALA A 217 -24.83 -14.45 55.81
C ALA A 217 -24.86 -15.48 56.96
N ARG A 218 -23.70 -15.91 57.45
CA ARG A 218 -23.60 -16.82 58.62
C ARG A 218 -24.06 -16.18 59.93
N ARG A 219 -23.96 -14.86 60.12
CA ARG A 219 -24.46 -14.17 61.32
C ARG A 219 -25.97 -13.97 61.32
N ARG A 220 -26.61 -14.01 60.16
CA ARG A 220 -28.06 -13.77 59.98
C ARG A 220 -28.89 -15.07 60.01
N ALA A 221 -28.24 -16.23 59.94
CA ALA A 221 -28.85 -17.56 60.06
C ALA A 221 -28.78 -18.05 61.51
#